data_AF-A0A8S1XIQ4-F1
#
_entry.id   AF-A0A8S1XIQ4-F1
#
_cell.length_a   1.000
_cell.length_b   1.000
_cell.length_c   1.000
_cell.angle_alpha   90.00
_cell.angle_beta   90.00
_cell.angle_gamma   90.00
#
_symmetry.space_group_name_H-M   'P 1'
#
loop_
_entity.id
_entity.type
_entity.pdbx_description
1 polymer ?
#
loop_
_entity_poly.entity_id
_entity_poly.type
_entity_poly.pdbx_seq_one_letter_code
_entity_poly.pdbx_strand_id
1 'polypeptide(L)'
;MIFIILFVGFVQSSVPPGTGECSVYTTQNDCLNSGYCKWSGSSCGLYTSDQDCYRIDEIGACRINGKYQTLCTPLDLVSIEYKNVCGVSATVDYNYVRYPIINNGYSTYSISGLTVAQLKVAKPQMNFLYQILTVNIQVAQNSELQEILDLYQEYEPAFLNATVHPFYLEKCLFQTLQNLRDDTTILTKAEKENTITKFWNIVQVYQKKMAIYSKHYQTNYYFLNFAQTTFSRLFISIEGQDHTTSLTWIKYERNGFIQVISYTPKFFGINDALTDVIYVNVVAEDGTPFVKIENMEIIYTQTTGTLTNIARQLQFISDKKQVPHTFSSSLTSTPCDDIERTCKFTLPSPLTDSQFIFYIQK
;
A
#
# COMPACT_ATOMS: atom_id res chain seq x y z
N MET A 1 -42.58 -36.82 31.67
CA MET A 1 -41.14 -36.78 31.34
C MET A 1 -41.03 -36.61 29.84
N ILE A 2 -40.81 -35.37 29.37
CA ILE A 2 -40.78 -35.04 27.94
C ILE A 2 -39.34 -35.25 27.45
N PHE A 3 -39.15 -36.21 26.56
CA PHE A 3 -37.87 -36.42 25.86
C PHE A 3 -37.72 -35.32 24.81
N ILE A 4 -36.86 -34.34 25.06
CA ILE A 4 -36.40 -33.40 24.04
C ILE A 4 -35.33 -34.13 23.22
N ILE A 5 -35.71 -34.65 22.06
CA ILE A 5 -34.76 -35.10 21.04
C ILE A 5 -34.14 -33.83 20.45
N LEU A 6 -32.91 -33.53 20.87
CA LEU A 6 -32.03 -32.60 20.17
C LEU A 6 -31.78 -33.16 18.77
N PHE A 7 -32.56 -32.70 17.78
CA PHE A 7 -32.15 -32.74 16.39
C PHE A 7 -30.94 -31.79 16.26
N VAL A 8 -29.75 -32.31 16.56
CA VAL A 8 -28.52 -31.78 15.98
C VAL A 8 -28.62 -32.13 14.51
N GLY A 9 -29.23 -31.23 13.73
CA GLY A 9 -29.14 -31.30 12.28
C GLY A 9 -27.66 -31.30 11.93
N PHE A 10 -27.15 -32.46 11.54
CA PHE A 10 -25.89 -32.53 10.81
C PHE A 10 -26.12 -31.80 9.50
N VAL A 11 -25.86 -30.50 9.49
CA VAL A 11 -25.63 -29.77 8.25
C VAL A 11 -24.29 -30.30 7.75
N GLN A 12 -24.31 -31.42 7.04
CA GLN A 12 -23.16 -31.84 6.26
C GLN A 12 -22.92 -30.76 5.22
N SER A 13 -21.96 -29.87 5.47
CA SER A 13 -21.23 -29.25 4.36
C SER A 13 -20.54 -30.41 3.65
N SER A 14 -21.14 -30.92 2.57
CA SER A 14 -20.65 -32.10 1.85
C SER A 14 -19.32 -31.84 1.13
N VAL A 15 -18.88 -30.58 1.11
CA VAL A 15 -17.70 -30.11 0.40
C VAL A 15 -16.83 -29.34 1.39
N PRO A 16 -15.56 -29.74 1.62
CA PRO A 16 -14.62 -28.95 2.40
C PRO A 16 -14.50 -27.51 1.85
N PRO A 17 -14.32 -26.49 2.71
CA PRO A 17 -14.12 -25.11 2.25
C PRO A 17 -13.04 -25.02 1.17
N GLY A 18 -13.31 -24.23 0.12
CA GLY A 18 -12.37 -24.05 -1.00
C GLY A 18 -12.32 -25.17 -2.04
N THR A 19 -13.18 -26.19 -1.96
CA THR A 19 -13.18 -27.32 -2.91
C THR A 19 -14.39 -27.37 -3.86
N GLY A 20 -15.44 -26.57 -3.60
CA GLY A 20 -16.66 -26.54 -4.40
C GLY A 20 -16.53 -25.78 -5.72
N GLU A 21 -17.40 -26.09 -6.68
CA GLU A 21 -17.49 -25.34 -7.95
C GLU A 21 -18.05 -23.93 -7.73
N CYS A 22 -17.45 -22.92 -8.35
CA CYS A 22 -17.94 -21.54 -8.23
C CYS A 22 -19.29 -21.30 -8.92
N SER A 23 -19.64 -22.12 -9.91
CA SER A 23 -20.90 -22.01 -10.65
C SER A 23 -22.14 -22.27 -9.80
N VAL A 24 -21.99 -22.83 -8.59
CA VAL A 24 -23.12 -23.04 -7.66
C VAL A 24 -23.59 -21.73 -7.02
N TYR A 25 -22.73 -20.70 -6.99
CA TYR A 25 -23.07 -19.39 -6.44
C TYR A 25 -23.74 -18.55 -7.53
N THR A 26 -25.04 -18.33 -7.37
CA THR A 26 -25.86 -17.60 -8.37
C THR A 26 -25.99 -16.11 -8.07
N THR A 27 -25.62 -15.67 -6.86
CA THR A 27 -25.64 -14.26 -6.46
C THR A 27 -24.22 -13.73 -6.29
N GLN A 28 -24.04 -12.42 -6.53
CA GLN A 28 -22.77 -11.74 -6.29
C GLN A 28 -22.32 -11.89 -4.83
N ASN A 29 -23.24 -11.72 -3.88
CA ASN A 29 -22.93 -11.80 -2.46
C ASN A 29 -22.40 -13.18 -2.07
N ASP A 30 -23.06 -14.25 -2.49
CA ASP A 30 -22.61 -15.61 -2.16
C ASP A 30 -21.28 -15.95 -2.86
N CYS A 31 -21.10 -15.48 -4.09
CA CYS A 31 -19.86 -15.63 -4.83
C CYS A 31 -18.68 -14.98 -4.10
N LEU A 32 -18.84 -13.72 -3.68
CA LEU A 32 -17.79 -12.99 -2.97
C LEU A 32 -17.55 -13.53 -1.56
N ASN A 33 -18.61 -13.98 -0.87
CA ASN A 33 -18.51 -14.57 0.47
C ASN A 33 -17.92 -15.98 0.47
N SER A 34 -17.80 -16.64 -0.69
CA SER A 34 -17.10 -17.92 -0.79
C SER A 34 -15.62 -17.80 -0.45
N GLY A 35 -15.03 -16.61 -0.61
CA GLY A 35 -13.62 -16.34 -0.32
C GLY A 35 -12.62 -16.86 -1.36
N TYR A 36 -13.07 -17.60 -2.38
CA TYR A 36 -12.19 -18.12 -3.44
C TYR A 36 -12.75 -17.99 -4.86
N CYS A 37 -14.01 -17.59 -5.02
CA CYS A 37 -14.60 -17.37 -6.34
C CYS A 37 -14.57 -15.89 -6.77
N LYS A 38 -14.65 -15.68 -8.09
CA LYS A 38 -14.65 -14.37 -8.74
C LYS A 38 -16.03 -14.06 -9.32
N TRP A 39 -16.59 -12.91 -8.99
CA TRP A 39 -17.78 -12.40 -9.67
C TRP A 39 -17.40 -11.65 -10.96
N SER A 40 -17.98 -12.04 -12.09
CA SER A 40 -17.74 -11.42 -13.40
C SER A 40 -18.71 -10.28 -13.76
N GLY A 41 -19.64 -9.96 -12.86
CA GLY A 41 -20.78 -9.06 -13.12
C GLY A 41 -22.07 -9.81 -13.42
N SER A 42 -21.98 -10.97 -14.09
CA SER A 42 -23.14 -11.79 -14.46
C SER A 42 -23.07 -13.23 -13.95
N SER A 43 -21.90 -13.70 -13.55
CA SER A 43 -21.69 -15.08 -13.11
C SER A 43 -20.57 -15.20 -12.10
N CYS A 44 -20.62 -16.25 -11.29
CA CYS A 44 -19.54 -16.64 -10.40
C CYS A 44 -18.62 -17.65 -11.08
N GLY A 45 -17.32 -17.34 -11.13
CA GLY A 45 -16.31 -18.12 -11.83
C GLY A 45 -15.02 -18.26 -11.03
N LEU A 46 -14.03 -18.89 -11.65
CA LEU A 46 -12.71 -19.10 -11.05
C LEU A 46 -11.75 -17.95 -11.41
N TYR A 47 -10.84 -17.63 -10.50
CA TYR A 47 -9.58 -16.98 -10.88
C TYR A 47 -8.78 -17.87 -11.83
N THR A 48 -8.11 -17.26 -12.81
CA THR A 48 -7.37 -17.99 -13.86
C THR A 48 -5.91 -17.59 -13.95
N SER A 49 -5.47 -16.63 -13.12
CA SER A 49 -4.11 -16.12 -13.10
C SER A 49 -3.52 -16.28 -11.70
N ASP A 50 -2.26 -16.70 -11.65
CA ASP A 50 -1.45 -16.77 -10.44
C ASP A 50 -1.32 -15.40 -9.73
N GLN A 51 -1.26 -14.31 -10.49
CA GLN A 51 -1.26 -12.96 -9.95
C GLN A 51 -2.53 -12.65 -9.13
N ASP A 52 -3.64 -13.37 -9.33
CA ASP A 52 -4.89 -13.19 -8.58
C ASP A 52 -4.92 -14.00 -7.27
N CYS A 53 -3.89 -14.80 -6.95
CA CYS A 53 -3.90 -15.66 -5.76
C CYS A 53 -4.18 -14.89 -4.45
N TYR A 54 -3.72 -13.64 -4.33
CA TYR A 54 -3.99 -12.82 -3.14
C TYR A 54 -5.48 -12.57 -2.91
N ARG A 55 -6.30 -12.63 -3.97
CA ARG A 55 -7.75 -12.40 -3.89
C ARG A 55 -8.48 -13.57 -3.21
N ILE A 56 -7.85 -14.73 -3.14
CA ILE A 56 -8.37 -15.93 -2.49
C ILE A 56 -8.00 -15.88 -1.01
N ASP A 57 -8.99 -15.71 -0.16
CA ASP A 57 -8.85 -15.66 1.29
C ASP A 57 -9.40 -16.90 2.02
N GLU A 58 -10.13 -17.76 1.31
CA GLU A 58 -10.36 -19.15 1.71
C GLU A 58 -9.11 -19.98 1.36
N ILE A 59 -8.13 -19.99 2.27
CA ILE A 59 -6.84 -20.67 2.08
C ILE A 59 -6.97 -22.19 1.86
N GLY A 60 -8.08 -22.81 2.29
CA GLY A 60 -8.41 -24.20 1.97
C GLY A 60 -8.45 -24.46 0.47
N ALA A 61 -8.79 -23.44 -0.34
CA ALA A 61 -8.82 -23.54 -1.78
C ALA A 61 -7.42 -23.74 -2.40
N CYS A 62 -6.35 -23.43 -1.69
CA CYS A 62 -4.97 -23.53 -2.18
C CYS A 62 -4.18 -24.68 -1.53
N ARG A 63 -4.81 -25.40 -0.59
CA ARG A 63 -4.26 -26.60 0.03
C ARG A 63 -4.50 -27.83 -0.85
N ILE A 64 -3.95 -28.97 -0.46
CA ILE A 64 -4.19 -30.26 -1.11
C ILE A 64 -5.70 -30.50 -1.22
N ASN A 65 -6.16 -30.88 -2.42
CA ASN A 65 -7.55 -31.03 -2.86
C ASN A 65 -8.35 -29.72 -3.01
N GLY A 66 -7.72 -28.57 -2.78
CA GLY A 66 -8.30 -27.24 -3.02
C GLY A 66 -8.43 -26.94 -4.50
N LYS A 67 -9.41 -26.08 -4.86
CA LYS A 67 -9.71 -25.70 -6.24
C LYS A 67 -8.53 -25.07 -6.99
N TYR A 68 -7.61 -24.45 -6.25
CA TYR A 68 -6.43 -23.72 -6.73
C TYR A 68 -5.11 -24.36 -6.36
N GLN A 69 -5.08 -25.61 -5.87
CA GLN A 69 -3.85 -26.26 -5.38
C GLN A 69 -2.68 -26.27 -6.39
N THR A 70 -2.95 -26.20 -7.70
CA THR A 70 -1.94 -26.19 -8.76
C THR A 70 -1.53 -24.78 -9.20
N LEU A 71 -2.30 -23.76 -8.81
CA LEU A 71 -2.11 -22.37 -9.20
C LEU A 71 -1.55 -21.53 -8.06
N CYS A 72 -2.00 -21.79 -6.84
CA CYS A 72 -1.73 -21.00 -5.66
C CYS A 72 -1.31 -21.89 -4.48
N THR A 73 -0.52 -21.33 -3.57
CA THR A 73 -0.07 -21.93 -2.31
C THR A 73 -0.63 -21.11 -1.14
N PRO A 74 -1.05 -21.70 -0.01
CA PRO A 74 -1.48 -20.91 1.15
C PRO A 74 -0.31 -20.11 1.75
N LEU A 75 -0.56 -18.85 2.12
CA LEU A 75 0.35 -18.06 2.94
C LEU A 75 -0.04 -18.23 4.41
N ASP A 76 0.49 -19.27 5.06
CA ASP A 76 0.14 -19.63 6.44
C ASP A 76 0.88 -18.78 7.50
N LEU A 77 1.84 -17.94 7.11
CA LEU A 77 2.68 -17.14 8.01
C LEU A 77 2.69 -15.65 7.61
N VAL A 78 1.59 -14.95 7.89
CA VAL A 78 1.52 -13.48 7.80
C VAL A 78 1.30 -12.88 9.18
N SER A 79 1.76 -11.64 9.41
CA SER A 79 1.48 -10.94 10.66
C SER A 79 -0.03 -10.82 10.92
N ILE A 80 -0.43 -10.79 12.20
CA ILE A 80 -1.82 -10.90 12.65
C ILE A 80 -2.75 -9.79 12.14
N GLU A 81 -2.18 -8.64 11.78
CA GLU A 81 -2.88 -7.49 11.21
C GLU A 81 -3.30 -7.68 9.74
N TYR A 82 -2.82 -8.73 9.08
CA TYR A 82 -3.13 -9.07 7.70
C TYR A 82 -4.06 -10.28 7.60
N LYS A 83 -4.78 -10.36 6.48
CA LYS A 83 -5.65 -11.48 6.17
C LYS A 83 -4.80 -12.65 5.63
N ASN A 84 -5.09 -13.86 6.10
CA ASN A 84 -4.58 -15.07 5.46
C ASN A 84 -5.16 -15.17 4.05
N VAL A 85 -4.27 -15.35 3.07
CA VAL A 85 -4.63 -15.43 1.65
C VAL A 85 -3.76 -16.48 0.98
N CYS A 86 -4.05 -16.77 -0.28
CA CYS A 86 -3.14 -17.53 -1.11
C CYS A 86 -2.08 -16.63 -1.78
N GLY A 87 -0.94 -17.22 -2.09
CA GLY A 87 0.13 -16.61 -2.87
C GLY A 87 0.58 -17.55 -3.98
N VAL A 88 1.57 -17.12 -4.75
CA VAL A 88 2.20 -17.95 -5.80
C VAL A 88 3.27 -18.89 -5.24
N SER A 89 3.70 -18.66 -4.00
CA SER A 89 4.67 -19.49 -3.28
C SER A 89 4.33 -19.50 -1.79
N ALA A 90 4.92 -20.42 -1.03
CA ALA A 90 4.79 -20.44 0.43
C ALA A 90 5.57 -19.30 1.12
N THR A 91 6.49 -18.64 0.40
CA THR A 91 7.20 -17.46 0.89
C THR A 91 6.33 -16.23 0.71
N VAL A 92 6.23 -15.40 1.76
CA VAL A 92 5.47 -14.15 1.72
C VAL A 92 6.13 -13.18 0.74
N ASP A 93 5.47 -12.95 -0.40
CA ASP A 93 5.76 -11.83 -1.29
C ASP A 93 4.81 -10.68 -0.92
N TYR A 94 5.38 -9.53 -0.56
CA TYR A 94 4.64 -8.38 -0.02
C TYR A 94 3.59 -7.86 -1.01
N ASN A 95 3.73 -8.15 -2.31
CA ASN A 95 2.72 -7.85 -3.32
C ASN A 95 1.38 -8.57 -3.08
N TYR A 96 1.40 -9.74 -2.44
CA TYR A 96 0.23 -10.59 -2.25
C TYR A 96 -0.43 -10.38 -0.88
N VAL A 97 0.16 -9.56 -0.01
CA VAL A 97 -0.40 -9.28 1.32
C VAL A 97 -1.68 -8.45 1.23
N ARG A 98 -2.63 -8.70 2.15
CA ARG A 98 -3.88 -7.93 2.28
C ARG A 98 -4.19 -7.56 3.70
N TYR A 99 -4.70 -6.36 3.93
CA TYR A 99 -5.46 -6.07 5.15
C TYR A 99 -6.81 -6.77 5.09
N PRO A 100 -7.39 -7.15 6.26
CA PRO A 100 -8.77 -7.61 6.34
C PRO A 100 -9.72 -6.64 5.64
N ILE A 101 -10.53 -7.15 4.71
CA ILE A 101 -11.57 -6.34 4.06
C ILE A 101 -12.77 -6.28 4.98
N ILE A 102 -13.13 -5.06 5.34
CA ILE A 102 -14.37 -4.79 6.05
C ILE A 102 -15.48 -4.73 4.99
N ASN A 103 -16.28 -5.79 4.89
CA ASN A 103 -17.42 -5.84 3.95
C ASN A 103 -18.70 -5.19 4.51
N ASN A 104 -18.69 -4.73 5.75
CA ASN A 104 -19.78 -3.97 6.35
C ASN A 104 -19.52 -2.45 6.26
N GLY A 105 -20.59 -1.65 6.30
CA GLY A 105 -20.50 -0.20 6.05
C GLY A 105 -20.72 0.19 4.59
N TYR A 106 -20.53 1.46 4.28
CA TYR A 106 -20.96 2.06 3.01
C TYR A 106 -19.90 3.01 2.45
N SER A 107 -19.75 3.02 1.12
CA SER A 107 -18.85 3.93 0.40
C SER A 107 -19.48 5.32 0.17
N THR A 108 -20.81 5.42 0.27
CA THR A 108 -21.56 6.65 -0.05
C THR A 108 -22.03 7.43 1.17
N TYR A 109 -21.97 6.85 2.37
CA TYR A 109 -22.35 7.50 3.62
C TYR A 109 -21.61 6.95 4.85
N SER A 110 -21.53 7.78 5.88
CA SER A 110 -20.94 7.43 7.18
C SER A 110 -21.89 6.56 8.02
N ILE A 111 -21.38 6.01 9.12
CA ILE A 111 -22.23 5.23 10.05
C ILE A 111 -23.36 6.04 10.69
N SER A 112 -23.26 7.37 10.73
CA SER A 112 -24.35 8.25 11.20
C SER A 112 -25.37 8.58 10.10
N GLY A 113 -25.20 8.05 8.88
CA GLY A 113 -26.07 8.30 7.73
C GLY A 113 -25.77 9.59 6.97
N LEU A 114 -24.67 10.31 7.26
CA LEU A 114 -24.27 11.47 6.48
C LEU A 114 -23.64 11.01 5.16
N THR A 115 -24.17 11.48 4.05
CA THR A 115 -23.61 11.18 2.73
C THR A 115 -22.25 11.85 2.54
N VAL A 116 -21.42 11.29 1.66
CA VAL A 116 -20.14 11.88 1.25
C VAL A 116 -20.34 13.32 0.73
N ALA A 117 -21.39 13.56 -0.06
CA ALA A 117 -21.72 14.89 -0.56
C ALA A 117 -22.07 15.89 0.57
N GLN A 118 -22.81 15.46 1.60
CA GLN A 118 -23.10 16.29 2.77
C GLN A 118 -21.84 16.61 3.56
N LEU A 119 -20.93 15.65 3.71
CA LEU A 119 -19.65 15.87 4.40
C LEU A 119 -18.74 16.84 3.63
N LYS A 120 -18.77 16.82 2.29
CA LYS A 120 -17.98 17.74 1.43
C LYS A 120 -18.38 19.21 1.61
N VAL A 121 -19.67 19.49 1.77
CA VAL A 121 -20.16 20.87 1.96
C VAL A 121 -20.18 21.32 3.43
N ALA A 122 -20.01 20.38 4.36
CA ALA A 122 -19.88 20.70 5.77
C ALA A 122 -18.52 21.35 6.03
N LYS A 123 -18.50 22.41 6.86
CA LYS A 123 -17.25 23.08 7.24
C LYS A 123 -16.31 22.08 7.92
N PRO A 124 -15.03 21.98 7.51
CA PRO A 124 -14.06 21.09 8.15
C PRO A 124 -13.97 21.31 9.66
N GLN A 125 -14.39 20.30 10.43
CA GLN A 125 -14.45 20.33 11.89
C GLN A 125 -14.23 18.92 12.48
N MET A 126 -13.69 18.88 13.70
CA MET A 126 -13.32 17.63 14.39
C MET A 126 -14.49 16.66 14.60
N ASN A 127 -15.71 17.16 14.78
CA ASN A 127 -16.92 16.34 14.97
C ASN A 127 -17.31 15.53 13.72
N PHE A 128 -16.99 16.02 12.52
CA PHE A 128 -17.24 15.31 11.27
C PHE A 128 -16.07 14.41 10.85
N LEU A 129 -14.88 14.60 11.43
CA LEU A 129 -13.71 13.78 11.15
C LEU A 129 -14.00 12.28 11.36
N TYR A 130 -14.64 11.93 12.48
CA TYR A 130 -15.03 10.55 12.75
C TYR A 130 -15.97 9.98 11.67
N GLN A 131 -16.85 10.80 11.09
CA GLN A 131 -17.76 10.35 10.04
C GLN A 131 -17.01 9.99 8.77
N ILE A 132 -16.02 10.80 8.38
CA ILE A 132 -15.14 10.52 7.23
C ILE A 132 -14.39 9.20 7.41
N LEU A 133 -13.85 8.97 8.61
CA LEU A 133 -13.09 7.75 8.93
C LEU A 133 -13.93 6.46 8.92
N THR A 134 -15.26 6.60 8.90
CA THR A 134 -16.21 5.47 8.86
C THR A 134 -16.71 5.14 7.45
N VAL A 135 -16.43 6.00 6.46
CA VAL A 135 -16.77 5.71 5.06
C VAL A 135 -15.83 4.61 4.55
N ASN A 136 -16.40 3.60 3.89
CA ASN A 136 -15.68 2.39 3.55
C ASN A 136 -14.96 2.52 2.20
N ILE A 137 -13.64 2.73 2.24
CA ILE A 137 -12.76 2.84 1.08
C ILE A 137 -12.62 1.51 0.33
N GLN A 138 -12.60 0.38 1.04
CA GLN A 138 -12.24 -0.92 0.44
C GLN A 138 -13.33 -1.46 -0.50
N VAL A 139 -14.59 -1.10 -0.28
CA VAL A 139 -15.74 -1.54 -1.10
C VAL A 139 -16.19 -0.49 -2.13
N ALA A 140 -15.55 0.69 -2.13
CA ALA A 140 -15.92 1.79 -3.00
C ALA A 140 -15.61 1.46 -4.47
N GLN A 141 -16.54 1.80 -5.36
CA GLN A 141 -16.25 1.88 -6.79
C GLN A 141 -15.35 3.09 -7.06
N ASN A 142 -14.63 3.11 -8.18
CA ASN A 142 -13.62 4.15 -8.42
C ASN A 142 -14.17 5.59 -8.36
N SER A 143 -15.39 5.85 -8.85
CA SER A 143 -16.04 7.16 -8.72
C SER A 143 -16.32 7.55 -7.27
N GLU A 144 -16.81 6.62 -6.45
CA GLU A 144 -17.06 6.81 -5.02
C GLU A 144 -15.74 6.99 -4.27
N LEU A 145 -14.72 6.19 -4.59
CA LEU A 145 -13.38 6.32 -4.02
C LEU A 145 -12.84 7.72 -4.26
N GLN A 146 -12.90 8.22 -5.49
CA GLN A 146 -12.46 9.57 -5.81
C GLN A 146 -13.17 10.63 -4.95
N GLU A 147 -14.47 10.48 -4.69
CA GLU A 147 -15.22 11.40 -3.82
C GLU A 147 -14.80 11.29 -2.35
N ILE A 148 -14.50 10.08 -1.87
CA ILE A 148 -13.97 9.86 -0.52
C ILE A 148 -12.58 10.50 -0.38
N LEU A 149 -11.69 10.33 -1.35
CA LEU A 149 -10.33 10.90 -1.27
C LEU A 149 -10.35 12.45 -1.25
N ASP A 150 -11.31 13.07 -1.94
CA ASP A 150 -11.52 14.53 -1.84
C ASP A 150 -11.89 14.97 -0.41
N LEU A 151 -12.69 14.17 0.32
CA LEU A 151 -13.03 14.49 1.71
C LEU A 151 -11.78 14.56 2.59
N TYR A 152 -10.83 13.66 2.39
CA TYR A 152 -9.58 13.66 3.16
C TYR A 152 -8.75 14.92 2.91
N GLN A 153 -8.76 15.43 1.67
CA GLN A 153 -8.11 16.68 1.31
C GLN A 153 -8.86 17.90 1.88
N GLU A 154 -10.18 17.96 1.72
CA GLU A 154 -11.00 19.08 2.22
C GLU A 154 -10.89 19.21 3.75
N TYR A 155 -10.78 18.08 4.45
CA TYR A 155 -10.63 18.04 5.90
C TYR A 155 -9.19 18.14 6.40
N GLU A 156 -8.23 18.51 5.53
CA GLU A 156 -6.83 18.75 5.91
C GLU A 156 -6.69 19.53 7.22
N PRO A 157 -7.35 20.69 7.43
CA PRO A 157 -7.21 21.45 8.68
C PRO A 157 -7.60 20.67 9.94
N ALA A 158 -8.58 19.76 9.84
CA ALA A 158 -8.99 18.91 10.94
C ALA A 158 -7.96 17.79 11.19
N PHE A 159 -7.43 17.17 10.12
CA PHE A 159 -6.38 16.16 10.23
C PHE A 159 -5.08 16.69 10.81
N LEU A 160 -4.71 17.95 10.51
CA LEU A 160 -3.51 18.60 11.03
C LEU A 160 -3.60 18.98 12.52
N ASN A 161 -4.76 18.84 13.15
CA ASN A 161 -4.88 19.04 14.60
C ASN A 161 -3.92 18.13 15.36
N ALA A 162 -3.17 18.66 16.33
CA ALA A 162 -2.15 17.95 17.09
C ALA A 162 -2.66 16.66 17.75
N THR A 163 -3.93 16.59 18.15
CA THR A 163 -4.50 15.42 18.85
C THR A 163 -4.88 14.26 17.93
N VAL A 164 -4.94 14.48 16.62
CA VAL A 164 -5.26 13.42 15.64
C VAL A 164 -4.03 12.54 15.44
N HIS A 165 -4.17 11.22 15.38
CA HIS A 165 -3.03 10.33 15.12
C HIS A 165 -2.77 10.19 13.60
N PRO A 166 -1.51 10.18 13.11
CA PRO A 166 -1.21 10.02 11.68
C PRO A 166 -1.80 8.75 11.04
N PHE A 167 -1.91 7.66 11.82
CA PHE A 167 -2.53 6.38 11.44
C PHE A 167 -3.85 6.50 10.67
N TYR A 168 -4.69 7.50 10.94
CA TYR A 168 -5.95 7.66 10.21
C TYR A 168 -5.76 7.99 8.73
N LEU A 169 -4.73 8.77 8.41
CA LEU A 169 -4.33 9.07 7.04
C LEU A 169 -3.60 7.87 6.42
N GLU A 170 -2.75 7.19 7.20
CA GLU A 170 -2.09 5.95 6.74
C GLU A 170 -3.11 4.90 6.33
N LYS A 171 -4.12 4.66 7.17
CA LYS A 171 -5.23 3.74 6.87
C LYS A 171 -5.90 4.08 5.54
N CYS A 172 -6.16 5.36 5.28
CA CYS A 172 -6.71 5.81 4.00
C CYS A 172 -5.77 5.45 2.84
N LEU A 173 -4.46 5.73 2.98
CA LEU A 173 -3.46 5.43 1.95
C LEU A 173 -3.36 3.92 1.68
N PHE A 174 -3.28 3.08 2.72
CA PHE A 174 -3.25 1.61 2.57
C PHE A 174 -4.50 1.06 1.90
N GLN A 175 -5.67 1.50 2.37
CA GLN A 175 -6.95 1.02 1.84
C GLN A 175 -7.17 1.49 0.40
N THR A 176 -6.65 2.67 0.03
CA THR A 176 -6.70 3.17 -1.35
C THR A 176 -5.85 2.32 -2.28
N LEU A 177 -4.59 2.03 -1.91
CA LEU A 177 -3.73 1.16 -2.72
C LEU A 177 -4.29 -0.25 -2.82
N GLN A 178 -4.81 -0.81 -1.72
CA GLN A 178 -5.44 -2.11 -1.73
C GLN A 178 -6.71 -2.12 -2.61
N ASN A 179 -7.56 -1.10 -2.52
CA ASN A 179 -8.75 -1.01 -3.38
C ASN A 179 -8.35 -0.91 -4.86
N LEU A 180 -7.37 -0.08 -5.22
CA LEU A 180 -6.88 0.03 -6.60
C LEU A 180 -6.29 -1.28 -7.14
N ARG A 181 -5.57 -2.03 -6.30
CA ARG A 181 -5.02 -3.34 -6.69
C ARG A 181 -6.14 -4.38 -6.84
N ASP A 182 -7.06 -4.39 -5.89
CA ASP A 182 -8.14 -5.37 -5.79
C ASP A 182 -9.32 -5.03 -6.72
N ASP A 183 -9.34 -3.86 -7.38
CA ASP A 183 -10.35 -3.49 -8.37
C ASP A 183 -10.28 -4.44 -9.58
N THR A 184 -11.41 -5.03 -9.96
CA THR A 184 -11.54 -5.90 -11.16
C THR A 184 -12.13 -5.16 -12.35
N THR A 185 -12.56 -3.92 -12.17
CA THR A 185 -13.13 -3.10 -13.24
C THR A 185 -12.03 -2.61 -14.19
N ILE A 186 -12.40 -2.45 -15.46
CA ILE A 186 -11.49 -1.89 -16.46
C ILE A 186 -11.52 -0.36 -16.31
N LEU A 187 -10.67 0.17 -15.45
CA LEU A 187 -10.48 1.62 -15.34
C LEU A 187 -9.69 2.15 -16.54
N THR A 188 -10.15 3.27 -17.09
CA THR A 188 -9.40 4.03 -18.09
C THR A 188 -8.11 4.60 -17.49
N LYS A 189 -7.15 4.95 -18.35
CA LYS A 189 -5.91 5.61 -17.92
C LYS A 189 -6.18 6.88 -17.11
N ALA A 190 -7.13 7.71 -17.56
CA ALA A 190 -7.47 8.97 -16.90
C ALA A 190 -8.06 8.76 -15.49
N GLU A 191 -8.92 7.75 -15.30
CA GLU A 191 -9.49 7.43 -13.98
C GLU A 191 -8.42 6.96 -12.99
N LYS A 192 -7.48 6.14 -13.45
CA LYS A 192 -6.32 5.70 -12.65
C LYS A 192 -5.46 6.88 -12.24
N GLU A 193 -5.06 7.72 -13.20
CA GLU A 193 -4.23 8.90 -12.94
C GLU A 193 -4.91 9.92 -12.01
N ASN A 194 -6.24 10.08 -12.14
CA ASN A 194 -6.99 10.94 -11.22
C ASN A 194 -7.00 10.37 -9.80
N THR A 195 -7.25 9.07 -9.64
CA THR A 195 -7.24 8.42 -8.32
C THR A 195 -5.86 8.49 -7.67
N ILE A 196 -4.80 8.20 -8.42
CA ILE A 196 -3.41 8.33 -7.96
C ILE A 196 -3.05 9.78 -7.62
N THR A 197 -3.55 10.75 -8.37
CA THR A 197 -3.39 12.18 -8.04
C THR A 197 -4.00 12.49 -6.67
N LYS A 198 -5.22 12.04 -6.39
CA LYS A 198 -5.86 12.24 -5.09
C LYS A 198 -5.15 11.49 -3.96
N PHE A 199 -4.66 10.27 -4.21
CA PHE A 199 -3.79 9.56 -3.27
C PHE A 199 -2.57 10.41 -2.89
N TRP A 200 -1.88 11.01 -3.86
CA TRP A 200 -0.73 11.87 -3.58
C TRP A 200 -1.08 13.19 -2.89
N ASN A 201 -2.28 13.72 -3.08
CA ASN A 201 -2.76 14.87 -2.29
C ASN A 201 -2.91 14.49 -0.81
N ILE A 202 -3.44 13.30 -0.52
CA ILE A 202 -3.54 12.79 0.86
C ILE A 202 -2.15 12.53 1.45
N VAL A 203 -1.21 12.03 0.65
CA VAL A 203 0.20 11.91 1.07
C VAL A 203 0.76 13.27 1.51
N GLN A 204 0.45 14.37 0.83
CA GLN A 204 0.91 15.70 1.25
C GLN A 204 0.30 16.10 2.61
N VAL A 205 -0.99 15.83 2.83
CA VAL A 205 -1.64 16.06 4.13
C VAL A 205 -0.97 15.22 5.22
N TYR A 206 -0.69 13.94 4.92
CA TYR A 206 0.01 13.03 5.81
C TYR A 206 1.42 13.50 6.16
N GLN A 207 2.19 13.97 5.18
CA GLN A 207 3.53 14.52 5.40
C GLN A 207 3.51 15.75 6.31
N LYS A 208 2.58 16.69 6.10
CA LYS A 208 2.38 17.82 7.02
C LYS A 208 2.02 17.32 8.43
N LYS A 209 1.15 16.31 8.52
CA LYS A 209 0.73 15.73 9.79
C LYS A 209 1.89 15.06 10.53
N MET A 210 2.75 14.31 9.86
CA MET A 210 3.94 13.69 10.46
C MET A 210 4.88 14.76 11.04
N ALA A 211 5.12 15.85 10.31
CA ALA A 211 5.97 16.95 10.76
C ALA A 211 5.46 17.61 12.06
N ILE A 212 4.14 17.70 12.23
CA ILE A 212 3.49 18.20 13.45
C ILE A 212 3.54 17.17 14.58
N TYR A 213 3.30 15.89 14.28
CA TYR A 213 3.08 14.86 15.28
C TYR A 213 4.36 14.39 15.98
N SER A 214 5.44 14.14 15.21
CA SER A 214 6.69 13.64 15.80
C SER A 214 7.89 14.00 14.93
N LYS A 215 9.00 14.37 15.57
CA LYS A 215 10.28 14.57 14.87
C LYS A 215 10.81 13.28 14.24
N HIS A 216 10.46 12.14 14.81
CA HIS A 216 10.85 10.81 14.33
C HIS A 216 9.63 9.92 14.27
N TYR A 217 9.30 9.45 13.09
CA TYR A 217 8.14 8.60 12.87
C TYR A 217 8.53 7.50 11.89
N GLN A 218 8.17 6.26 12.17
CA GLN A 218 8.43 5.15 11.27
C GLN A 218 7.35 4.10 11.43
N THR A 219 6.93 3.54 10.30
CA THR A 219 5.98 2.43 10.25
C THR A 219 6.54 1.34 9.34
N ASN A 220 6.41 0.09 9.77
CA ASN A 220 6.89 -1.08 9.04
C ASN A 220 5.68 -1.97 8.68
N TYR A 221 5.03 -1.67 7.57
CA TYR A 221 4.00 -2.49 6.95
C TYR A 221 4.55 -3.21 5.71
N TYR A 222 3.84 -4.20 5.19
CA TYR A 222 4.37 -5.01 4.09
C TYR A 222 4.46 -4.25 2.76
N PHE A 223 3.43 -3.54 2.31
CA PHE A 223 3.42 -2.99 0.94
C PHE A 223 3.45 -1.46 0.81
N LEU A 224 3.40 -0.74 1.93
CA LEU A 224 3.52 0.71 1.98
C LEU A 224 4.14 1.11 3.33
N ASN A 225 5.28 1.77 3.32
CA ASN A 225 6.00 2.19 4.52
C ASN A 225 6.17 3.70 4.57
N PHE A 226 6.34 4.21 5.79
CA PHE A 226 6.54 5.63 6.04
C PHE A 226 7.69 5.80 7.02
N ALA A 227 8.55 6.78 6.76
CA ALA A 227 9.58 7.19 7.69
C ALA A 227 9.77 8.71 7.64
N GLN A 228 10.04 9.31 8.79
CA GLN A 228 10.43 10.71 8.93
C GLN A 228 11.53 10.83 9.97
N THR A 229 12.53 11.65 9.67
CA THR A 229 13.57 12.01 10.63
C THR A 229 14.02 13.45 10.44
N THR A 230 14.68 14.02 11.44
CA THR A 230 15.29 15.35 11.36
C THR A 230 16.67 15.28 10.71
N PHE A 231 17.11 16.38 10.08
CA PHE A 231 18.44 16.46 9.47
C PHE A 231 19.59 16.15 10.45
N SER A 232 19.41 16.40 11.75
CA SER A 232 20.42 16.08 12.77
C SER A 232 20.73 14.59 12.95
N ARG A 233 19.88 13.69 12.44
CA ARG A 233 20.15 12.25 12.48
C ARG A 233 21.14 11.78 11.42
N LEU A 234 21.36 12.56 10.36
CA LEU A 234 22.27 12.25 9.25
C LEU A 234 21.94 11.00 8.43
N PHE A 235 20.90 10.24 8.81
CA PHE A 235 20.39 9.11 8.04
C PHE A 235 18.91 8.85 8.29
N ILE A 236 18.28 8.18 7.34
CA ILE A 236 16.97 7.53 7.46
C ILE A 236 17.01 6.19 6.73
N SER A 237 16.31 5.18 7.23
CA SER A 237 16.26 3.85 6.62
C SER A 237 14.82 3.35 6.53
N ILE A 238 14.50 2.64 5.45
CA ILE A 238 13.26 1.91 5.28
C ILE A 238 13.57 0.47 4.91
N GLU A 239 12.85 -0.44 5.54
CA GLU A 239 12.87 -1.87 5.26
C GLU A 239 11.83 -2.19 4.20
N GLY A 240 12.23 -2.94 3.18
CA GLY A 240 11.34 -3.55 2.20
C GLY A 240 11.51 -5.06 2.19
N GLN A 241 10.91 -5.73 1.20
CA GLN A 241 11.05 -7.19 1.10
C GLN A 241 12.50 -7.57 0.77
N ASP A 242 13.16 -8.29 1.68
CA ASP A 242 14.53 -8.79 1.53
C ASP A 242 15.61 -7.71 1.30
N HIS A 243 15.32 -6.45 1.65
CA HIS A 243 16.26 -5.34 1.52
C HIS A 243 16.02 -4.22 2.53
N THR A 244 17.04 -3.39 2.70
CA THR A 244 16.96 -2.10 3.40
C THR A 244 17.49 -1.02 2.47
N THR A 245 16.76 0.09 2.34
CA THR A 245 17.27 1.29 1.66
C THR A 245 17.47 2.40 2.67
N SER A 246 18.67 2.96 2.69
CA SER A 246 19.04 4.08 3.56
C SER A 246 19.40 5.31 2.75
N LEU A 247 19.00 6.48 3.23
CA LEU A 247 19.50 7.76 2.75
C LEU A 247 20.37 8.36 3.85
N THR A 248 21.58 8.79 3.49
CA THR A 248 22.54 9.43 4.41
C THR A 248 22.91 10.81 3.89
N TRP A 249 23.31 11.73 4.78
CA TRP A 249 23.81 13.06 4.42
C TRP A 249 24.77 13.57 5.49
N ILE A 250 25.59 14.57 5.15
CA ILE A 250 26.65 15.03 6.06
C ILE A 250 26.43 16.48 6.49
N LYS A 251 25.85 17.34 5.64
CA LYS A 251 25.73 18.77 5.93
C LYS A 251 24.44 19.37 5.38
N TYR A 252 23.90 20.33 6.12
CA TYR A 252 22.65 21.04 5.84
C TYR A 252 22.72 22.47 6.38
N GLU A 253 22.16 23.44 5.66
CA GLU A 253 22.24 24.87 6.05
C GLU A 253 21.28 25.25 7.19
N ARG A 254 20.11 24.60 7.27
CA ARG A 254 19.10 24.85 8.30
C ARG A 254 18.37 23.56 8.65
N ASN A 255 17.75 23.51 9.83
CA ASN A 255 16.98 22.34 10.28
C ASN A 255 15.76 22.05 9.40
N GLY A 256 15.33 20.81 9.45
CA GLY A 256 14.21 20.30 8.69
C GLY A 256 14.07 18.79 8.83
N PHE A 257 13.31 18.20 7.92
CA PHE A 257 12.95 16.79 7.90
C PHE A 257 13.22 16.16 6.53
N ILE A 258 13.67 14.91 6.56
CA ILE A 258 13.54 14.01 5.42
C ILE A 258 12.36 13.09 5.71
N GLN A 259 11.43 13.05 4.78
CA GLN A 259 10.25 12.21 4.81
C GLN A 259 10.33 11.24 3.64
N VAL A 260 10.12 9.96 3.91
CA VAL A 260 10.25 8.90 2.92
C VAL A 260 9.03 8.00 2.97
N ILE A 261 8.57 7.59 1.79
CA ILE A 261 7.47 6.65 1.60
C ILE A 261 7.98 5.55 0.67
N SER A 262 7.87 4.29 1.06
CA SER A 262 8.17 3.16 0.15
C SER A 262 6.91 2.39 -0.20
N TYR A 263 6.80 1.90 -1.42
CA TYR A 263 5.67 1.07 -1.84
C TYR A 263 6.10 0.00 -2.85
N THR A 264 5.34 -1.09 -2.91
CA THR A 264 5.73 -2.24 -3.72
C THR A 264 5.66 -1.95 -5.23
N PRO A 265 6.72 -2.24 -6.01
CA PRO A 265 6.85 -1.80 -7.40
C PRO A 265 5.83 -2.44 -8.36
N LYS A 266 5.41 -3.68 -8.13
CA LYS A 266 4.52 -4.39 -9.06
C LYS A 266 3.13 -3.74 -9.15
N PHE A 267 2.68 -3.03 -8.10
CA PHE A 267 1.40 -2.31 -8.13
C PHE A 267 1.39 -1.20 -9.20
N PHE A 268 2.57 -0.72 -9.58
CA PHE A 268 2.76 0.33 -10.59
C PHE A 268 3.41 -0.19 -11.88
N GLY A 269 3.41 -1.51 -12.08
CA GLY A 269 3.90 -2.15 -13.30
C GLY A 269 5.42 -2.28 -13.41
N ILE A 270 6.17 -2.05 -12.32
CA ILE A 270 7.62 -2.19 -12.29
C ILE A 270 7.95 -3.63 -11.83
N ASN A 271 8.58 -4.40 -12.73
CA ASN A 271 8.85 -5.83 -12.52
C ASN A 271 10.35 -6.16 -12.31
N ASP A 272 11.22 -5.20 -12.55
CA ASP A 272 12.68 -5.34 -12.57
C ASP A 272 13.37 -4.60 -11.40
N ALA A 273 12.64 -4.29 -10.34
CA ALA A 273 13.18 -3.60 -9.16
C ALA A 273 13.82 -4.57 -8.16
N LEU A 274 14.98 -4.18 -7.59
CA LEU A 274 15.60 -4.76 -6.39
C LEU A 274 15.02 -4.19 -5.11
N THR A 275 14.49 -2.96 -5.16
CA THR A 275 13.92 -2.25 -4.03
C THR A 275 12.42 -2.04 -4.19
N ASP A 276 11.79 -1.59 -3.11
CA ASP A 276 10.56 -0.82 -3.21
C ASP A 276 10.77 0.42 -4.08
N VAL A 277 9.66 1.02 -4.54
CA VAL A 277 9.69 2.39 -5.08
C VAL A 277 9.68 3.35 -3.90
N ILE A 278 10.62 4.29 -3.89
CA ILE A 278 10.88 5.18 -2.76
C ILE A 278 10.62 6.61 -3.20
N TYR A 279 9.66 7.25 -2.56
CA TYR A 279 9.41 8.69 -2.66
C TYR A 279 10.07 9.41 -1.49
N VAL A 280 10.86 10.43 -1.80
CA VAL A 280 11.56 11.27 -0.84
C VAL A 280 11.02 12.69 -0.93
N ASN A 281 10.79 13.30 0.22
CA ASN A 281 10.44 14.71 0.37
C ASN A 281 11.34 15.33 1.45
N VAL A 282 12.08 16.37 1.05
CA VAL A 282 13.01 17.10 1.89
C VAL A 282 12.42 18.48 2.15
N VAL A 283 12.13 18.76 3.42
CA VAL A 283 11.45 20.01 3.83
C VAL A 283 12.20 20.67 4.98
N ALA A 284 12.19 21.99 5.02
CA ALA A 284 12.66 22.74 6.19
C ALA A 284 11.63 22.70 7.33
N GLU A 285 12.01 23.17 8.53
CA GLU A 285 11.11 23.23 9.69
C GLU A 285 9.83 24.05 9.45
N ASP A 286 9.87 25.01 8.53
CA ASP A 286 8.72 25.81 8.10
C ASP A 286 7.80 25.10 7.08
N GLY A 287 8.13 23.86 6.72
CA GLY A 287 7.40 23.04 5.74
C GLY A 287 7.70 23.38 4.27
N THR A 288 8.61 24.33 4.00
CA THR A 288 8.98 24.68 2.63
C THR A 288 9.94 23.64 2.02
N PRO A 289 9.87 23.41 0.70
CA PRO A 289 10.84 22.58 -0.02
C PRO A 289 12.29 22.97 0.28
N PHE A 290 13.17 22.00 0.49
CA PHE A 290 14.57 22.25 0.84
C PHE A 290 15.55 21.41 0.01
N VAL A 291 16.60 22.05 -0.51
CA VAL A 291 17.57 21.43 -1.44
C VAL A 291 19.03 21.59 -1.00
N LYS A 292 19.34 22.38 0.03
CA LYS A 292 20.73 22.59 0.49
C LYS A 292 21.21 21.49 1.44
N ILE A 293 21.09 20.24 0.99
CA ILE A 293 21.67 19.05 1.64
C ILE A 293 22.91 18.64 0.84
N GLU A 294 24.05 18.52 1.50
CA GLU A 294 25.32 18.13 0.86
C GLU A 294 25.64 16.66 1.11
N ASN A 295 26.21 16.04 0.07
CA ASN A 295 26.71 14.66 0.06
C ASN A 295 25.63 13.66 0.48
N MET A 296 24.44 13.78 -0.11
CA MET A 296 23.39 12.79 0.10
C MET A 296 23.74 11.51 -0.67
N GLU A 297 23.67 10.37 0.02
CA GLU A 297 23.88 9.05 -0.59
C GLU A 297 22.66 8.17 -0.37
N ILE A 298 22.40 7.31 -1.35
CA ILE A 298 21.42 6.23 -1.26
C ILE A 298 22.21 4.93 -1.15
N ILE A 299 21.92 4.16 -0.11
CA ILE A 299 22.56 2.88 0.19
C ILE A 299 21.50 1.81 0.17
N TYR A 300 21.65 0.86 -0.74
CA TYR A 300 20.89 -0.38 -0.75
C TYR A 300 21.66 -1.48 -0.05
N THR A 301 20.98 -2.27 0.76
CA THR A 301 21.52 -3.46 1.42
C THR A 301 20.57 -4.63 1.22
N GLN A 302 21.07 -5.71 0.61
CA GLN A 302 20.29 -6.94 0.43
C GLN A 302 20.39 -7.81 1.69
N THR A 303 19.26 -8.19 2.28
CA THR A 303 19.25 -8.93 3.56
C THR A 303 19.39 -10.43 3.35
N THR A 304 18.88 -10.99 2.25
CA THR A 304 18.90 -12.42 1.93
C THR A 304 19.45 -12.70 0.53
N GLY A 305 20.01 -13.90 0.29
CA GLY A 305 20.59 -14.27 -1.01
C GLY A 305 21.94 -13.63 -1.31
N THR A 306 22.36 -13.72 -2.58
CA THR A 306 23.63 -13.19 -3.10
C THR A 306 23.42 -11.92 -3.92
N LEU A 307 24.36 -10.98 -3.81
CA LEU A 307 24.43 -9.80 -4.65
C LEU A 307 25.67 -9.92 -5.53
N THR A 308 25.53 -9.72 -6.85
CA THR A 308 26.67 -9.76 -7.76
C THR A 308 27.44 -8.45 -7.72
N ASN A 309 28.78 -8.54 -7.81
CA ASN A 309 29.68 -7.38 -7.87
C ASN A 309 29.63 -6.72 -9.26
N ILE A 310 28.50 -6.07 -9.54
CA ILE A 310 28.26 -5.26 -10.73
C ILE A 310 27.61 -3.95 -10.31
N ALA A 311 27.82 -2.90 -11.10
CA ALA A 311 27.13 -1.63 -10.89
C ALA A 311 25.62 -1.79 -11.18
N ARG A 312 24.79 -1.12 -10.39
CA ARG A 312 23.33 -1.08 -10.53
C ARG A 312 22.87 0.28 -11.01
N GLN A 313 21.67 0.31 -11.58
CA GLN A 313 21.02 1.55 -11.99
C GLN A 313 19.98 1.94 -10.95
N LEU A 314 20.06 3.17 -10.46
CA LEU A 314 18.98 3.83 -9.73
C LEU A 314 18.16 4.62 -10.74
N GLN A 315 16.91 4.23 -10.93
CA GLN A 315 16.00 4.79 -11.92
C GLN A 315 15.10 5.83 -11.25
N PHE A 316 15.10 7.06 -11.76
CA PHE A 316 14.19 8.11 -11.27
C PHE A 316 12.87 8.11 -12.05
N ILE A 317 11.77 8.25 -11.31
CA ILE A 317 10.42 8.39 -11.87
C ILE A 317 10.10 9.88 -12.03
N SER A 318 9.75 10.27 -13.25
CA SER A 318 9.51 11.67 -13.63
C SER A 318 8.15 12.20 -13.19
N ASP A 319 7.15 11.32 -13.12
CA ASP A 319 5.80 11.68 -12.71
C ASP A 319 5.16 10.59 -11.86
N LYS A 320 4.88 10.95 -10.61
CA LYS A 320 4.25 10.09 -9.61
C LYS A 320 2.79 9.78 -9.89
N LYS A 321 2.15 10.55 -10.76
CA LYS A 321 0.73 10.40 -11.14
C LYS A 321 0.51 9.45 -12.32
N GLN A 322 1.53 9.29 -13.18
CA GLN A 322 1.41 8.48 -14.38
C GLN A 322 1.49 6.99 -14.08
N VAL A 323 0.58 6.24 -14.70
CA VAL A 323 0.53 4.78 -14.65
C VAL A 323 0.44 4.23 -16.08
N PRO A 324 1.44 3.46 -16.57
CA PRO A 324 2.69 3.11 -15.88
C PRO A 324 3.60 4.33 -15.65
N HIS A 325 4.48 4.25 -14.65
CA HIS A 325 5.43 5.32 -14.37
C HIS A 325 6.35 5.59 -15.55
N THR A 326 6.67 6.86 -15.77
CA THR A 326 7.67 7.32 -16.74
C THR A 326 9.00 7.60 -16.05
N PHE A 327 10.10 7.36 -16.76
CA PHE A 327 11.46 7.53 -16.23
C PHE A 327 12.06 8.86 -16.71
N SER A 328 12.76 9.58 -15.84
CA SER A 328 13.47 10.83 -16.19
C SER A 328 14.94 10.61 -16.51
N SER A 329 15.61 9.86 -15.64
CA SER A 329 17.06 9.78 -15.58
C SER A 329 17.47 8.56 -14.75
N SER A 330 18.74 8.18 -14.84
CA SER A 330 19.31 7.16 -13.98
C SER A 330 20.65 7.60 -13.40
N LEU A 331 21.03 7.00 -12.26
CA LEU A 331 22.36 7.07 -11.67
C LEU A 331 22.93 5.66 -11.59
N THR A 332 24.21 5.53 -11.93
CA THR A 332 24.93 4.27 -11.83
C THR A 332 25.65 4.22 -10.48
N SER A 333 25.51 3.14 -9.72
CA SER A 333 26.28 2.94 -8.49
C SER A 333 27.75 2.69 -8.80
N THR A 334 28.60 2.78 -7.78
CA THR A 334 29.83 1.98 -7.79
C THR A 334 29.49 0.49 -7.90
N PRO A 335 30.41 -0.38 -8.36
CA PRO A 335 30.19 -1.82 -8.27
C PRO A 335 29.74 -2.20 -6.86
N CYS A 336 28.70 -3.02 -6.77
CA CYS A 336 28.16 -3.40 -5.47
C CYS A 336 29.13 -4.31 -4.73
N ASP A 337 29.22 -4.14 -3.42
CA ASP A 337 29.96 -5.03 -2.55
C ASP A 337 29.15 -6.33 -2.39
N ASP A 338 29.70 -7.45 -2.83
CA ASP A 338 29.06 -8.77 -2.77
C ASP A 338 29.19 -9.43 -1.39
N ILE A 339 30.14 -8.99 -0.56
CA ILE A 339 30.35 -9.47 0.81
C ILE A 339 29.40 -8.73 1.75
N GLU A 340 29.42 -7.40 1.73
CA GLU A 340 28.50 -6.57 2.51
C GLU A 340 27.08 -6.56 1.92
N ARG A 341 26.94 -6.99 0.66
CA ARG A 341 25.69 -6.98 -0.13
C ARG A 341 25.11 -5.58 -0.24
N THR A 342 25.96 -4.60 -0.52
CA THR A 342 25.59 -3.19 -0.59
C THR A 342 25.85 -2.54 -1.94
N CYS A 343 24.98 -1.63 -2.34
CA CYS A 343 25.18 -0.73 -3.48
C CYS A 343 25.06 0.71 -2.99
N LYS A 344 25.96 1.60 -3.44
CA LYS A 344 25.99 3.01 -3.04
C LYS A 344 25.82 3.93 -4.24
N PHE A 345 24.96 4.92 -4.10
CA PHE A 345 24.66 5.93 -5.12
C PHE A 345 24.84 7.31 -4.51
N THR A 346 25.73 8.11 -5.07
CA THR A 346 25.94 9.48 -4.63
C THR A 346 25.06 10.43 -5.44
N LEU A 347 24.20 11.19 -4.76
CA LEU A 347 23.39 12.22 -5.40
C LEU A 347 24.21 13.48 -5.68
N PRO A 348 23.72 14.38 -6.58
CA PRO A 348 24.31 15.71 -6.75
C PRO A 348 24.45 16.43 -5.39
N SER A 349 25.55 17.16 -5.23
CA SER A 349 25.88 17.88 -4.00
C SER A 349 26.12 19.37 -4.31
N PRO A 350 25.30 20.29 -3.77
CA PRO A 350 24.10 20.03 -2.98
C PRO A 350 23.00 19.38 -3.82
N LEU A 351 22.00 18.81 -3.15
CA LEU A 351 20.80 18.27 -3.77
C LEU A 351 20.15 19.32 -4.69
N THR A 352 19.63 18.90 -5.85
CA THR A 352 18.99 19.80 -6.82
C THR A 352 17.48 19.87 -6.65
N ASP A 353 16.88 18.79 -6.15
CA ASP A 353 15.44 18.60 -6.07
C ASP A 353 15.03 18.21 -4.65
N SER A 354 14.04 18.91 -4.10
CA SER A 354 13.52 18.61 -2.76
C SER A 354 12.63 17.38 -2.73
N GLN A 355 12.20 16.92 -3.91
CA GLN A 355 11.31 15.77 -4.08
C GLN A 355 11.82 14.92 -5.23
N PHE A 356 11.92 13.63 -5.01
CA PHE A 356 12.30 12.68 -6.04
C PHE A 356 11.73 11.30 -5.71
N ILE A 357 11.52 10.50 -6.75
CA ILE A 357 11.05 9.12 -6.65
C ILE A 357 12.02 8.23 -7.40
N PHE A 358 12.40 7.11 -6.81
CA PHE A 358 13.31 6.18 -7.45
C PHE A 358 13.04 4.72 -7.05
N TYR A 359 13.66 3.82 -7.80
CA TYR A 359 13.90 2.44 -7.39
C TYR A 359 15.26 2.00 -7.94
N ILE A 360 15.82 0.92 -7.39
CA ILE A 360 17.07 0.33 -7.89
C ILE A 360 16.72 -0.87 -8.77
N GLN A 361 17.28 -0.91 -9.98
CA GLN A 361 17.03 -1.94 -10.98
C GLN A 361 17.90 -3.20 -10.74
N LYS A 362 17.35 -4.37 -11.08
CA LYS A 362 17.91 -5.73 -10.96
C LYS A 362 19.20 -6.01 -11.67
#